data_AF-A0A7X9KR37-F1
#
_entry.id   AF-A0A7X9KR37-F1
#
_cell.length_a   1.000
_cell.length_b   1.000
_cell.length_c   1.000
_cell.angle_alpha   90.00
_cell.angle_beta   90.00
_cell.angle_gamma   90.00
#
_symmetry.space_group_name_H-M   'P 1'
#
loop_
_entity.id
_entity.type
_entity.pdbx_description
1 polymer ?
#
loop_
_entity_poly.entity_id
_entity_poly.type
_entity_poly.pdbx_seq_one_letter_code
_entity_poly.pdbx_strand_id
1 'polypeptide(L)' 'MGRGDIKTKKGKIFAGSFGKKRAAKPPKKKSTPKKKA' A
#
# COMPACT_ATOMS: atom_id res chain seq x y z
N MET A 1 8.38 9.06 -7.06
CA MET A 1 7.87 7.84 -7.73
C MET A 1 6.54 8.16 -8.41
N GLY A 2 6.53 8.19 -9.75
CA GLY A 2 5.39 8.63 -10.55
C GLY A 2 4.27 7.59 -10.68
N ARG A 3 3.30 7.85 -11.56
CA ARG A 3 2.15 6.97 -11.81
C ARG A 3 2.52 5.64 -12.49
N GLY A 4 3.69 5.56 -13.14
CA GLY A 4 4.17 4.33 -13.77
C GLY A 4 4.83 3.31 -12.84
N ASP A 5 5.18 3.70 -11.60
CA ASP A 5 5.90 2.80 -10.69
C ASP A 5 4.91 1.92 -9.88
N ILE A 6 4.63 0.73 -10.42
CA ILE A 6 3.75 -0.30 -9.84
C ILE A 6 4.20 -0.76 -8.45
N LYS A 7 5.47 -0.54 -8.05
CA LYS A 7 5.91 -0.85 -6.70
C LYS A 7 5.42 0.17 -5.69
N THR A 8 4.82 1.29 -6.09
CA THR A 8 4.28 2.31 -5.18
C THR A 8 2.77 2.28 -5.03
N LYS A 9 2.25 2.86 -3.95
CA LYS A 9 0.81 3.01 -3.76
C LYS A 9 0.18 3.81 -4.91
N LYS A 10 0.83 4.89 -5.37
CA LYS A 10 0.36 5.73 -6.49
C LYS A 10 0.35 4.96 -7.81
N GLY A 11 1.41 4.22 -8.15
CA GLY A 11 1.42 3.44 -9.38
C GLY A 11 0.48 2.24 -9.34
N LYS A 12 0.28 1.60 -8.17
CA LYS A 12 -0.78 0.59 -8.00
C LYS A 12 -2.19 1.16 -8.15
N ILE A 13 -2.43 2.40 -7.71
CA ILE A 13 -3.72 3.08 -7.92
C ILE A 13 -3.97 3.26 -9.43
N PHE A 14 -2.97 3.81 -10.13
CA PHE A 14 -3.06 4.08 -11.55
C PHE A 14 -3.20 2.81 -12.40
N ALA A 15 -2.44 1.75 -12.07
CA ALA A 15 -2.49 0.47 -12.77
C ALA A 15 -3.70 -0.42 -12.37
N GLY A 16 -4.59 0.05 -11.48
CA GLY A 16 -5.76 -0.74 -11.05
C GLY A 16 -5.46 -1.97 -10.19
N SER A 17 -4.18 -2.31 -9.95
CA SER A 17 -3.78 -3.55 -9.28
C SER A 17 -3.70 -3.41 -7.75
N PHE A 18 -3.94 -4.53 -7.08
CA PHE A 18 -3.79 -4.64 -5.63
C PHE A 18 -2.45 -5.31 -5.25
N GLY A 19 -2.11 -5.28 -3.97
CA GLY A 19 -0.99 -6.02 -3.39
C GLY A 19 -0.51 -5.37 -2.10
N LYS A 20 0.70 -5.71 -1.64
CA LYS A 20 1.17 -5.31 -0.30
C LYS A 20 1.01 -3.82 0.03
N LYS A 21 1.29 -2.91 -0.93
CA LYS A 21 1.16 -1.45 -0.73
C LYS A 21 -0.26 -0.89 -0.98
N ARG A 22 -1.13 -1.62 -1.68
CA ARG A 22 -2.53 -1.27 -1.94
C ARG A 22 -3.39 -2.52 -1.72
N ALA A 23 -3.74 -2.77 -0.45
CA ALA A 23 -4.56 -3.91 -0.08
C ALA A 23 -5.99 -3.74 -0.63
N ALA A 24 -6.61 -4.85 -1.06
CA ALA A 24 -7.99 -4.86 -1.57
C ALA A 24 -9.03 -4.76 -0.45
N LYS A 25 -8.70 -5.33 0.72
CA LYS A 25 -9.51 -5.25 1.92
C LYS A 25 -8.85 -4.27 2.89
N PRO A 26 -9.63 -3.45 3.63
CA PRO A 26 -9.07 -2.70 4.73
C PRO A 26 -8.38 -3.70 5.66
N PRO A 27 -7.12 -3.47 6.04
CA PRO A 27 -6.46 -4.37 6.98
C PRO A 27 -7.32 -4.39 8.25
N LYS A 28 -7.82 -5.58 8.64
CA LYS A 28 -8.27 -5.83 10.02
C LYS A 28 -7.17 -5.27 10.90
N LYS A 29 -7.46 -4.23 11.70
CA LYS A 29 -6.48 -3.45 12.48
C LYS A 29 -5.44 -4.39 13.10
N LYS A 30 -4.32 -4.62 12.39
CA LYS A 30 -3.11 -5.10 13.01
C LYS A 30 -2.49 -3.83 13.53
N SER A 31 -2.64 -3.66 14.84
CA SER A 31 -1.90 -2.70 15.64
C SER A 31 -0.54 -2.47 14.99
N THR A 32 -0.28 -1.23 14.61
CA THR A 32 1.08 -0.80 14.34
C THR A 32 1.88 -1.16 15.60
N PRO A 33 2.94 -1.97 15.55
CA PRO A 33 3.96 -1.81 16.57
C PRO A 33 4.51 -0.41 16.29
N LYS A 34 4.03 0.57 17.07
CA LYS A 34 4.71 1.85 17.21
C LYS A 34 6.14 1.47 17.57
N LYS A 35 7.06 1.65 16.63
CA LYS A 35 8.49 1.51 16.90
C LYS A 35 8.76 2.46 18.07
N LYS A 36 9.11 1.90 19.24
CA LYS A 36 9.66 2.67 20.35
C LYS A 36 10.89 3.41 19.81
N ALA A 37 10.87 4.73 19.92
CA ALA A 37 12.02 5.60 19.98
C ALA A 37 11.82 6.45 21.23
#